data_AF-A0A316NF56-F1
#
_entry.id   AF-A0A316NF56-F1
#
_cell.length_a   1.000
_cell.length_b   1.000
_cell.length_c   1.000
_cell.angle_alpha   90.00
_cell.angle_beta   90.00
_cell.angle_gamma   90.00
#
_symmetry.space_group_name_H-M   'P 1'
#
loop_
_entity.id
_entity.type
_entity.pdbx_description
1 polymer ?
#
loop_
_entity_poly.entity_id
_entity_poly.type
_entity_poly.pdbx_seq_one_letter_code
_entity_poly.pdbx_strand_id
1 'polypeptide(L)'
;MKTAVERKLDARIQEKRRQLAIRQTTEITAETISSIREQIEYQYFIQNAETLHITREWVDTIVLSMAEMETAFTTKIDGCMVPWNVLKESLRHFDSSYLYTFIQHFRQNVCVQNIRNLKAYLKTALYNFIQKAIAEEQEWAFSGRL
;
A
#
# COMPACT_ATOMS: atom_id res chain seq x y z
N MET A 1 1.26 38.75 21.42
CA MET A 1 0.30 39.04 20.33
C MET A 1 1.06 38.93 19.02
N LYS A 2 0.67 38.02 18.10
CA LYS A 2 1.43 37.84 16.83
C LYS A 2 1.37 39.09 15.97
N THR A 3 2.52 39.49 15.43
CA THR A 3 2.68 40.63 14.52
C THR A 3 1.98 40.37 13.18
N ALA A 4 1.69 41.43 12.42
CA ALA A 4 1.02 41.31 11.12
C ALA A 4 1.84 40.49 10.10
N VAL A 5 3.18 40.49 10.25
CA VAL A 5 4.10 39.72 9.42
C VAL A 5 4.01 38.23 9.74
N GLU A 6 3.99 37.86 11.03
CA GLU A 6 3.85 36.46 11.47
C GLU A 6 2.53 35.85 11.01
N ARG A 7 1.42 36.60 11.06
CA ARG A 7 0.11 36.11 10.58
C ARG A 7 0.09 35.86 9.07
N LYS A 8 0.75 36.72 8.28
CA LYS A 8 0.89 36.53 6.82
C LYS A 8 1.76 35.32 6.49
N LEU A 9 2.81 35.08 7.28
CA LEU A 9 3.68 33.92 7.11
C LEU A 9 2.96 32.62 7.45
N ASP A 10 2.24 32.58 8.58
CA ASP A 10 1.44 31.42 9.00
C ASP A 10 0.37 31.08 7.95
N ALA A 11 -0.32 32.09 7.40
CA ALA A 11 -1.31 31.89 6.33
C ALA A 11 -0.66 31.33 5.05
N ARG A 12 0.52 31.82 4.64
CA ARG A 12 1.27 31.26 3.49
C ARG A 12 1.72 29.82 3.74
N ILE A 13 2.16 29.49 4.95
CA ILE A 13 2.56 28.13 5.33
C ILE A 13 1.34 27.20 5.31
N GLN A 14 0.21 27.64 5.86
CA GLN A 14 -1.03 26.87 5.86
C GLN A 14 -1.57 26.66 4.45
N GLU A 15 -1.52 27.69 3.59
CA GLU A 15 -1.91 27.59 2.19
C GLU A 15 -0.96 26.68 1.40
N LYS A 16 0.35 26.75 1.61
CA LYS A 16 1.30 25.79 1.02
C LYS A 16 1.05 24.36 1.51
N ARG A 17 0.75 24.15 2.79
CA ARG A 17 0.36 22.84 3.33
C ARG A 17 -0.92 22.34 2.71
N ARG A 18 -1.92 23.21 2.51
CA ARG A 18 -3.18 22.88 1.83
C ARG A 18 -2.94 22.53 0.36
N GLN A 19 -2.14 23.29 -0.36
CA GLN A 19 -1.77 23.01 -1.75
C GLN A 19 -0.97 21.70 -1.89
N LEU A 20 -0.08 21.40 -0.94
CA LEU A 20 0.61 20.11 -0.88
C LEU A 20 -0.35 18.96 -0.56
N ALA A 21 -1.30 19.14 0.36
CA ALA A 21 -2.33 18.15 0.66
C ALA A 21 -3.27 17.91 -0.54
N ILE A 22 -3.60 18.95 -1.31
CA ILE A 22 -4.37 18.87 -2.55
C ILE A 22 -3.54 18.16 -3.64
N ARG A 23 -2.23 18.44 -3.75
CA ARG A 23 -1.32 17.71 -4.66
C ARG A 23 -1.05 16.25 -4.24
N GLN A 24 -1.27 15.91 -2.98
CA GLN A 24 -1.15 14.55 -2.45
C GLN A 24 -2.37 13.68 -2.76
N THR A 25 -3.49 14.28 -3.18
CA THR A 25 -4.66 13.55 -3.68
C THR A 25 -4.48 13.32 -5.18
N THR A 26 -3.55 12.44 -5.54
CA THR A 26 -3.55 11.88 -6.89
C THR A 26 -4.79 11.01 -7.00
N GLU A 27 -5.71 11.40 -7.88
CA GLU A 27 -6.96 10.68 -8.08
C GLU A 27 -6.66 9.24 -8.50
N ILE A 28 -7.26 8.28 -7.78
CA ILE A 28 -7.13 6.86 -8.14
C ILE A 28 -7.98 6.64 -9.39
N THR A 29 -7.31 6.40 -10.51
CA THR A 29 -7.98 6.19 -11.79
C THR A 29 -8.53 4.77 -11.90
N ALA A 30 -9.54 4.58 -12.75
CA ALA A 30 -10.10 3.26 -13.04
C ALA A 30 -9.06 2.36 -13.73
N GLU A 31 -8.17 2.95 -14.51
CA GLU A 31 -7.05 2.30 -15.18
C GLU A 31 -6.05 1.72 -14.17
N THR A 32 -5.67 2.49 -13.14
CA THR A 32 -4.79 2.00 -12.06
C THR A 32 -5.41 0.80 -11.35
N ILE A 33 -6.71 0.88 -11.00
CA ILE A 33 -7.42 -0.23 -10.35
C ILE A 33 -7.45 -1.46 -11.25
N SER A 34 -7.71 -1.27 -12.55
CA SER A 34 -7.78 -2.38 -13.52
C SER A 34 -6.41 -3.06 -13.68
N SER A 35 -5.34 -2.28 -13.81
CA SER A 35 -3.98 -2.82 -13.92
C SER A 35 -3.57 -3.62 -12.68
N ILE A 36 -3.89 -3.13 -11.48
CA ILE A 36 -3.62 -3.87 -10.23
C ILE A 36 -4.44 -5.14 -10.15
N ARG A 37 -5.72 -5.10 -10.56
CA ARG A 37 -6.58 -6.29 -10.60
C ARG A 37 -6.06 -7.36 -11.55
N GLU A 38 -5.51 -6.96 -12.68
CA GLU A 38 -4.85 -7.87 -13.62
C GLU A 38 -3.58 -8.46 -13.01
N GLN A 39 -2.71 -7.62 -12.43
CA GLN A 39 -1.46 -8.03 -11.79
C GLN A 39 -1.65 -9.12 -10.73
N ILE A 40 -2.70 -9.01 -9.91
CA ILE A 40 -2.97 -9.97 -8.83
C ILE A 40 -3.92 -11.11 -9.24
N GLU A 41 -4.32 -11.19 -10.51
CA GLU A 41 -5.33 -12.13 -11.00
C GLU A 41 -6.63 -12.07 -10.16
N TYR A 42 -7.16 -10.86 -9.94
CA TYR A 42 -8.28 -10.59 -9.03
C TYR A 42 -9.45 -11.57 -9.14
N GLN A 43 -9.81 -11.97 -10.37
CA GLN A 43 -10.92 -12.89 -10.60
C GLN A 43 -10.70 -14.27 -9.99
N TYR A 44 -9.46 -14.78 -9.96
CA TYR A 44 -9.13 -16.04 -9.29
C TYR A 44 -9.52 -15.98 -7.81
N PHE A 45 -9.16 -14.90 -7.11
CA PHE A 45 -9.47 -14.72 -5.69
C PHE A 45 -10.96 -14.58 -5.41
N ILE A 46 -11.70 -13.90 -6.29
CA ILE A 46 -13.15 -13.76 -6.12
C ILE A 46 -13.89 -15.08 -6.38
N GLN A 47 -13.49 -15.80 -7.42
CA GLN A 47 -14.11 -17.10 -7.76
C GLN A 47 -13.81 -18.17 -6.71
N ASN A 48 -12.66 -18.09 -6.03
CA ASN A 48 -12.22 -19.05 -5.01
C ASN A 48 -12.38 -18.50 -3.57
N ALA A 49 -13.17 -17.45 -3.37
CA ALA A 49 -13.23 -16.74 -2.09
C ALA A 49 -13.62 -17.65 -0.91
N GLU A 50 -14.57 -18.58 -1.11
CA GLU A 50 -14.99 -19.54 -0.07
C GLU A 50 -13.86 -20.51 0.30
N THR A 51 -13.21 -21.11 -0.70
CA THR A 51 -12.10 -22.05 -0.51
C THR A 51 -10.90 -21.39 0.18
N LEU A 52 -10.61 -20.15 -0.19
CA LEU A 52 -9.54 -19.36 0.41
C LEU A 52 -9.97 -18.74 1.75
N HIS A 53 -11.26 -18.85 2.10
CA HIS A 53 -11.93 -18.21 3.22
C HIS A 53 -11.59 -16.70 3.34
N ILE A 54 -11.78 -16.00 2.23
CA ILE A 54 -11.60 -14.55 2.11
C ILE A 54 -12.92 -13.92 1.68
N THR A 55 -13.04 -12.60 1.84
CA THR A 55 -14.19 -11.85 1.33
C THR A 55 -13.77 -10.98 0.15
N ARG A 56 -14.72 -10.68 -0.74
CA ARG A 56 -14.52 -9.74 -1.84
C ARG A 56 -14.06 -8.37 -1.34
N GLU A 57 -14.69 -7.87 -0.28
CA GLU A 57 -14.34 -6.57 0.34
C GLU A 57 -12.87 -6.52 0.77
N TRP A 58 -12.34 -7.64 1.25
CA TRP A 58 -10.96 -7.70 1.68
C TRP A 58 -9.98 -7.62 0.50
N VAL A 59 -10.26 -8.33 -0.59
CA VAL A 59 -9.47 -8.23 -1.84
C VAL A 59 -9.59 -6.82 -2.44
N ASP A 60 -10.79 -6.25 -2.47
CA ASP A 60 -11.02 -4.86 -2.92
C ASP A 60 -10.23 -3.85 -2.06
N THR A 61 -10.12 -4.08 -0.75
CA THR A 61 -9.33 -3.23 0.16
C THR A 61 -7.84 -3.33 -0.12
N ILE A 62 -7.33 -4.51 -0.47
CA ILE A 62 -5.93 -4.70 -0.88
C ILE A 62 -5.66 -3.94 -2.18
N VAL A 63 -6.50 -4.13 -3.20
CA VAL A 63 -6.40 -3.41 -4.49
C VAL A 63 -6.39 -1.90 -4.27
N LEU A 64 -7.31 -1.39 -3.44
CA LEU A 64 -7.38 0.04 -3.14
C LEU A 64 -6.14 0.53 -2.37
N SER A 65 -5.59 -0.29 -1.48
CA SER A 65 -4.38 0.04 -0.73
C SER A 65 -3.16 0.14 -1.65
N MET A 66 -3.01 -0.82 -2.57
CA MET A 66 -1.97 -0.80 -3.62
C MET A 66 -2.12 0.42 -4.53
N ALA A 67 -3.35 0.70 -4.97
CA ALA A 67 -3.62 1.83 -5.85
C ALA A 67 -3.25 3.16 -5.20
N GLU A 68 -3.59 3.35 -3.92
CA GLU A 68 -3.17 4.54 -3.19
C GLU A 68 -1.66 4.64 -2.99
N MET A 69 -0.99 3.51 -2.78
CA MET A 69 0.47 3.49 -2.65
C MET A 69 1.16 3.82 -3.96
N GLU A 70 0.58 3.44 -5.10
CA GLU A 70 1.12 3.72 -6.43
C GLU A 70 0.85 5.17 -6.88
N THR A 71 -0.31 5.74 -6.53
CA THR A 71 -0.68 7.08 -7.00
C THR A 71 -0.23 8.19 -6.06
N ALA A 72 -0.23 7.98 -4.74
CA ALA A 72 0.12 9.02 -3.78
C ALA A 72 1.62 9.37 -3.90
N PHE A 73 1.94 10.66 -3.92
CA PHE A 73 3.33 11.14 -3.99
C PHE A 73 4.24 10.54 -2.88
N THR A 74 3.65 10.32 -1.71
CA THR A 74 4.26 9.66 -0.56
C THR A 74 3.17 8.94 0.23
N THR A 75 3.49 7.76 0.78
CA THR A 75 2.61 7.03 1.70
C THR A 75 3.28 6.88 3.05
N LYS A 76 2.52 7.08 4.14
CA LYS A 76 2.99 6.82 5.49
C LYS A 76 2.99 5.31 5.76
N ILE A 77 4.17 4.74 5.99
CA ILE A 77 4.41 3.33 6.32
C ILE A 77 5.22 3.30 7.62
N ASP A 78 4.71 2.64 8.67
CA ASP A 78 5.37 2.55 9.98
C ASP A 78 5.88 3.89 10.57
N GLY A 79 5.12 4.97 10.34
CA GLY A 79 5.51 6.29 10.83
C GLY A 79 6.38 7.10 9.86
N CYS A 80 7.00 6.44 8.88
CA CYS A 80 7.88 7.03 7.88
C CYS A 80 7.13 7.38 6.59
N MET A 81 7.50 8.50 5.93
CA MET A 81 6.95 8.85 4.61
C MET A 81 7.79 8.17 3.53
N VAL A 82 7.22 7.19 2.84
CA VAL A 82 7.88 6.46 1.75
C VAL A 82 7.47 7.09 0.42
N PRO A 83 8.42 7.43 -0.48
CA PRO A 83 8.10 8.09 -1.75
C PRO A 83 7.50 7.10 -2.77
N TRP A 84 6.66 7.63 -3.66
CA TRP A 84 5.88 6.85 -4.63
C TRP A 84 6.73 5.93 -5.53
N ASN A 85 7.94 6.36 -5.91
CA ASN A 85 8.81 5.58 -6.80
C ASN A 85 9.29 4.30 -6.13
N VAL A 86 9.64 4.36 -4.84
CA VAL A 86 10.04 3.18 -4.04
C VAL A 86 8.86 2.24 -3.85
N LEU A 87 7.66 2.79 -3.61
CA LEU A 87 6.44 1.99 -3.48
C LEU A 87 6.06 1.32 -4.79
N LYS A 88 6.10 2.04 -5.90
CA LYS A 88 5.80 1.52 -7.24
C LYS A 88 6.77 0.41 -7.63
N GLU A 89 8.06 0.55 -7.33
CA GLU A 89 9.05 -0.50 -7.56
C GLU A 89 8.75 -1.74 -6.71
N SER A 90 8.49 -1.55 -5.41
CA SER A 90 8.12 -2.66 -4.51
C SER A 90 6.86 -3.38 -5.01
N LEU A 91 5.80 -2.64 -5.34
CA LEU A 91 4.52 -3.20 -5.74
C LEU A 91 4.58 -4.00 -7.04
N ARG A 92 5.54 -3.75 -7.93
CA ARG A 92 5.71 -4.56 -9.16
C ARG A 92 6.02 -6.03 -8.88
N HIS A 93 6.58 -6.34 -7.72
CA HIS A 93 6.85 -7.72 -7.31
C HIS A 93 5.63 -8.43 -6.71
N PHE A 94 4.54 -7.71 -6.44
CA PHE A 94 3.39 -8.26 -5.72
C PHE A 94 2.33 -8.83 -6.67
N ASP A 95 2.55 -10.04 -7.16
CA ASP A 95 1.63 -10.76 -8.06
C ASP A 95 0.59 -11.62 -7.31
N SER A 96 -0.12 -12.46 -8.05
CA SER A 96 -1.13 -13.40 -7.51
C SER A 96 -0.54 -14.41 -6.51
N SER A 97 0.69 -14.89 -6.71
CA SER A 97 1.37 -15.83 -5.80
C SER A 97 1.73 -15.15 -4.47
N TYR A 98 2.26 -13.93 -4.56
CA TYR A 98 2.55 -13.10 -3.39
C TYR A 98 1.29 -12.74 -2.63
N LEU A 99 0.21 -12.40 -3.34
CA LEU A 99 -1.08 -12.17 -2.71
C LEU A 99 -1.58 -13.42 -1.98
N TYR A 100 -1.57 -14.59 -2.62
CA TYR A 100 -1.97 -15.85 -1.96
C TYR A 100 -1.19 -16.09 -0.66
N THR A 101 0.14 -15.93 -0.71
CA THR A 101 1.02 -16.13 0.44
C THR A 101 0.75 -15.10 1.54
N PHE A 102 0.62 -13.82 1.17
CA PHE A 102 0.24 -12.74 2.08
C PHE A 102 -1.07 -13.06 2.80
N ILE A 103 -2.06 -13.56 2.06
CA ILE A 103 -3.38 -13.89 2.61
C ILE A 103 -3.28 -14.99 3.66
N GLN A 104 -2.52 -16.06 3.37
CA GLN A 104 -2.30 -17.16 4.32
C GLN A 104 -1.64 -16.65 5.61
N HIS A 105 -0.58 -15.86 5.49
CA HIS A 105 0.11 -15.28 6.65
C HIS A 105 -0.79 -14.35 7.45
N PHE A 106 -1.53 -13.47 6.79
CA PHE A 106 -2.38 -12.48 7.44
C PHE A 106 -3.47 -13.17 8.27
N ARG A 107 -4.13 -14.19 7.71
CA ARG A 107 -5.20 -14.92 8.42
C ARG A 107 -4.71 -15.70 9.63
N GLN A 108 -3.50 -16.26 9.56
CA GLN A 108 -2.94 -17.03 10.67
C GLN A 108 -2.47 -16.15 11.83
N ASN A 109 -2.01 -14.93 11.55
CA ASN A 109 -1.28 -14.12 12.52
C ASN A 109 -1.99 -12.83 12.94
N VAL A 110 -3.05 -12.43 12.24
CA VAL A 110 -3.66 -11.11 12.41
C VAL A 110 -5.13 -11.21 12.78
N CYS A 111 -5.48 -10.68 13.95
CA CYS A 111 -6.86 -10.51 14.37
C CYS A 111 -7.43 -9.19 13.80
N VAL A 112 -8.12 -9.27 12.66
CA VAL A 112 -8.64 -8.10 11.91
C VAL A 112 -9.57 -7.22 12.76
N GLN A 113 -10.34 -7.82 13.67
CA GLN A 113 -11.29 -7.13 14.54
C GLN A 113 -10.63 -6.10 15.47
N ASN A 114 -9.33 -6.27 15.77
CA ASN A 114 -8.59 -5.36 16.64
C ASN A 114 -7.96 -4.18 15.88
N ILE A 115 -8.10 -4.14 14.55
CA ILE A 115 -7.45 -3.12 13.73
C ILE A 115 -8.39 -1.93 13.54
N ARG A 116 -8.09 -0.81 14.23
CA ARG A 116 -8.85 0.45 14.10
C ARG A 116 -8.83 1.05 12.69
N ASN A 117 -7.73 0.89 11.96
CA ASN A 117 -7.58 1.41 10.61
C ASN A 117 -6.97 0.33 9.71
N LEU A 118 -7.84 -0.54 9.18
CA LEU A 118 -7.45 -1.69 8.37
C LEU A 118 -6.62 -1.27 7.15
N LYS A 119 -6.99 -0.17 6.51
CA LYS A 119 -6.33 0.32 5.30
C LYS A 119 -4.89 0.78 5.56
N ALA A 120 -4.67 1.59 6.61
CA ALA A 120 -3.32 2.00 6.99
C ALA A 120 -2.45 0.80 7.42
N TYR A 121 -3.05 -0.16 8.13
CA TYR A 121 -2.39 -1.39 8.50
C TYR A 121 -2.00 -2.22 7.28
N LEU A 122 -2.92 -2.41 6.33
CA LEU A 122 -2.67 -3.19 5.10
C LEU A 122 -1.55 -2.59 4.27
N LYS A 123 -1.52 -1.27 4.07
CA LYS A 123 -0.41 -0.62 3.35
C LYS A 123 0.95 -0.94 3.97
N THR A 124 1.01 -0.89 5.30
CA THR A 124 2.23 -1.18 6.06
C THR A 124 2.60 -2.66 5.96
N ALA A 125 1.63 -3.54 6.18
CA ALA A 125 1.81 -4.98 6.12
C ALA A 125 2.24 -5.45 4.72
N LEU A 126 1.61 -4.94 3.66
CA LEU A 126 1.94 -5.23 2.27
C LEU A 126 3.38 -4.79 1.96
N TYR A 127 3.73 -3.55 2.29
CA TYR A 127 5.08 -3.03 2.05
C TYR A 127 6.13 -3.89 2.76
N ASN A 128 5.95 -4.17 4.05
CA ASN A 128 6.91 -4.96 4.83
C ASN A 128 7.02 -6.41 4.33
N PHE A 129 5.89 -7.00 3.93
CA PHE A 129 5.87 -8.35 3.35
C PHE A 129 6.66 -8.42 2.03
N ILE A 130 6.44 -7.46 1.13
CA ILE A 130 7.17 -7.37 -0.13
C ILE A 130 8.67 -7.18 0.11
N GLN A 131 9.05 -6.26 1.01
CA GLN A 131 10.45 -5.99 1.30
C GLN A 131 11.16 -7.22 1.87
N LYS A 132 10.48 -7.97 2.75
CA LYS A 132 10.99 -9.23 3.29
C LYS A 132 11.19 -10.29 2.19
N ALA A 133 10.21 -10.43 1.30
CA ALA A 133 10.31 -11.36 0.19
C ALA A 133 11.46 -11.02 -0.78
N ILE A 134 11.61 -9.76 -1.16
CA ILE A 134 12.71 -9.29 -2.01
C ILE A 134 14.07 -9.57 -1.34
N ALA A 135 14.19 -9.32 -0.04
CA ALA A 135 15.41 -9.61 0.71
C ALA A 135 15.72 -11.12 0.72
N GLU A 136 14.72 -11.97 0.94
CA GLU A 136 14.87 -13.43 0.91
C GLU A 136 15.31 -13.93 -0.47
N GLU A 137 14.70 -13.43 -1.56
CA GLU A 137 15.12 -13.77 -2.93
C GLU A 137 16.58 -13.36 -3.21
N GLN A 138 16.99 -12.18 -2.76
CA GLN A 138 18.38 -11.72 -2.90
C GLN A 138 19.33 -12.61 -2.11
N GLU A 139 19.02 -12.94 -0.86
CA GLU A 139 19.84 -13.85 -0.04
C GLU A 139 20.00 -15.23 -0.67
N TRP A 140 18.94 -15.78 -1.27
CA TRP A 140 19.01 -17.05 -2.01
C TRP A 140 19.90 -16.95 -3.25
N ALA A 141 19.82 -15.84 -3.99
CA ALA A 141 20.69 -15.61 -5.14
C ALA A 141 22.17 -15.47 -4.75
N PHE A 142 22.46 -14.85 -3.60
CA PHE A 142 23.83 -14.70 -3.08
C PHE A 142 24.38 -15.98 -2.42
N SER A 143 23.53 -16.81 -1.82
CA SER A 143 23.92 -18.05 -1.15
C SER A 143 23.97 -19.28 -2.06
N GLY A 144 23.76 -19.09 -3.36
CA GLY A 144 23.73 -20.13 -4.39
C GLY A 144 24.92 -21.08 -4.35
N ARG A 145 24.70 -22.25 -3.76
CA ARG A 145 25.34 -23.51 -4.14
C ARG A 145 24.97 -23.76 -5.61
N LEU A 146 25.90 -23.46 -6.52
CA LEU A 146 25.96 -24.03 -7.86
C LEU A 146 26.43 -25.48 -7.79
#